data_AF-A0A1X6ZN05-F1
#
_entry.id   AF-A0A1X6ZN05-F1
#
_cell.length_a   1.000
_cell.length_b   1.000
_cell.length_c   1.000
_cell.angle_alpha   90.00
_cell.angle_beta   90.00
_cell.angle_gamma   90.00
#
_symmetry.space_group_name_H-M   'P 1'
#
loop_
_entity.id
_entity.type
_entity.pdbx_description
1 polymer ?
#
loop_
_entity_poly.entity_id
_entity_poly.type
_entity_poly.pdbx_seq_one_letter_code
_entity_poly.pdbx_strand_id
1 'polypeptide(L)'
;MVQNDYDTFRKIDPAAVTRCHIRLEKNGDLRATVWLKAKSGLPFQFSSRHLVADFHAVEMLKDLRARYYCSRKSLWRLLDQLGLDPWERAIKDYKSDIPLAQVAKRHGLKKTTLSNGLKHREVPIRIGRPPIQFDSIEVQKALQDCPSVKELSRRLGSSWDKAKEQWKSFEG
;
A
#
# COMPACT_ATOMS: atom_id res chain seq x y z
N MET A 1 -9.23 18.58 32.06
CA MET A 1 -8.34 17.73 31.25
C MET A 1 -8.28 18.34 29.85
N VAL A 2 -7.11 18.80 29.40
CA VAL A 2 -6.94 19.30 28.03
C VAL A 2 -6.98 18.09 27.12
N GLN A 3 -8.05 17.95 26.34
CA GLN A 3 -8.16 16.91 25.31
C GLN A 3 -6.96 17.09 24.36
N ASN A 4 -6.10 16.06 24.22
CA ASN A 4 -4.97 16.12 23.30
C ASN A 4 -5.51 16.28 21.86
N ASP A 5 -5.06 17.33 21.15
CA ASP A 5 -5.44 17.63 19.76
C ASP A 5 -5.24 16.41 18.84
N TYR A 6 -4.23 15.59 19.11
CA TYR A 6 -4.01 14.34 18.39
C TYR A 6 -5.15 13.33 18.61
N ASP A 7 -5.59 13.12 19.85
CA ASP A 7 -6.68 12.18 20.15
C ASP A 7 -7.99 12.63 19.52
N THR A 8 -8.25 13.94 19.51
CA THR A 8 -9.41 14.52 18.82
C THR A 8 -9.32 14.32 17.32
N PHE A 9 -8.15 14.57 16.73
CA PHE A 9 -7.89 14.32 15.32
C PHE A 9 -8.14 12.86 14.92
N ARG A 10 -7.71 11.90 15.76
CA ARG A 10 -7.88 10.45 15.52
C ARG A 10 -9.33 9.97 15.58
N LYS A 11 -10.22 10.72 16.23
CA LYS A 11 -11.66 10.40 16.35
C LYS A 11 -12.50 10.95 15.20
N ILE A 12 -11.91 11.69 14.26
CA ILE A 12 -12.64 12.23 13.11
C ILE A 12 -13.10 11.06 12.21
N ASP A 13 -14.39 11.04 11.90
CA ASP A 13 -14.94 10.08 10.93
C ASP A 13 -14.29 10.28 9.54
N PRO A 14 -13.56 9.28 9.02
CA PRO A 14 -12.94 9.36 7.70
C PRO A 14 -13.93 9.63 6.57
N ALA A 15 -15.17 9.16 6.66
CA ALA A 15 -16.19 9.35 5.62
C ALA A 15 -16.68 10.81 5.52
N ALA A 16 -16.49 11.59 6.59
CA ALA A 16 -16.85 13.00 6.66
C ALA A 16 -15.75 13.93 6.12
N VAL A 17 -14.51 13.46 6.04
CA VAL A 17 -13.35 14.26 5.59
C VAL A 17 -13.34 14.42 4.08
N THR A 18 -13.35 15.67 3.60
CA THR A 18 -13.21 15.97 2.16
C THR A 18 -11.76 16.25 1.79
N ARG A 19 -11.03 16.90 2.69
CA ARG A 19 -9.63 17.28 2.47
C ARG A 19 -8.92 17.38 3.81
N CYS A 20 -7.65 17.01 3.84
CA CYS A 20 -6.75 17.35 4.93
C CYS A 20 -5.44 17.91 4.35
N HIS A 21 -4.96 18.98 4.94
CA HIS A 21 -3.65 19.53 4.68
C HIS A 21 -2.81 19.40 5.95
N ILE A 22 -1.68 18.74 5.81
CA ILE A 22 -0.76 18.53 6.92
C ILE A 22 0.63 19.05 6.53
N ARG A 23 1.28 19.72 7.48
CA ARG A 23 2.62 20.29 7.32
C ARG A 23 3.39 20.24 8.64
N LEU A 24 4.71 20.17 8.53
CA LEU A 24 5.62 20.32 9.65
C LEU A 24 5.88 21.81 9.88
N GLU A 25 5.71 22.26 11.11
CA GLU A 25 6.01 23.63 11.55
C GLU A 25 7.49 23.72 12.00
N LYS A 26 8.02 24.95 12.10
CA LYS A 26 9.45 25.18 12.43
C LYS A 26 9.85 24.62 13.79
N ASN A 27 8.91 24.52 14.73
CA ASN A 27 9.13 23.98 16.07
C ASN A 27 9.11 22.44 16.10
N GLY A 28 8.94 21.78 14.95
CA GLY A 28 8.87 20.32 14.85
C GLY A 28 7.48 19.73 15.12
N ASP A 29 6.45 20.56 15.33
CA ASP A 29 5.07 20.08 15.43
C ASP A 29 4.45 19.85 14.06
N LEU A 30 3.45 18.97 14.02
CA LEU A 30 2.57 18.82 12.87
C LEU A 30 1.34 19.69 13.06
N ARG A 31 1.05 20.49 12.04
CA ARG A 31 -0.21 21.19 11.89
C ARG A 31 -1.05 20.50 10.84
N ALA A 32 -2.21 19.99 11.25
CA ALA A 32 -3.22 19.44 10.36
C ALA A 32 -4.40 20.42 10.26
N THR A 33 -4.94 20.59 9.07
CA THR A 33 -6.20 21.30 8.85
C THR A 33 -7.13 20.36 8.11
N VAL A 34 -8.27 20.04 8.71
CA VAL A 34 -9.23 19.06 8.21
C VAL A 34 -10.50 19.77 7.76
N TRP A 35 -10.89 19.59 6.50
CA TRP A 35 -12.14 20.09 5.95
C TRP A 35 -13.15 18.94 5.88
N LEU A 36 -14.38 19.24 6.31
CA LEU A 36 -15.52 18.32 6.29
C LEU A 36 -16.54 18.81 5.25
N LYS A 37 -17.43 17.93 4.76
CA LYS A 37 -18.39 18.19 3.66
C LYS A 37 -19.28 19.45 3.82
N ALA A 38 -19.39 20.03 5.01
CA ALA A 38 -20.22 21.20 5.29
C ALA A 38 -19.61 22.21 6.28
N LYS A 39 -18.28 22.22 6.51
CA LYS A 39 -17.65 23.09 7.53
C LYS A 39 -16.35 23.77 7.05
N SER A 40 -16.02 24.88 7.69
CA SER A 40 -14.69 25.51 7.65
C SER A 40 -13.62 24.54 8.19
N GLY A 41 -12.37 24.75 7.78
CA GLY A 41 -11.26 23.87 8.15
C GLY A 41 -11.01 23.87 9.66
N LEU A 42 -11.03 22.67 10.27
CA LEU A 42 -10.71 22.45 11.68
C LEU A 42 -9.18 22.30 11.82
N PRO A 43 -8.49 23.22 12.53
CA PRO A 43 -7.07 23.09 12.79
C PRO A 43 -6.82 22.15 13.96
N PHE A 44 -5.76 21.36 13.85
CA PHE A 44 -5.18 20.55 14.91
C PHE A 44 -3.67 20.77 14.92
N GLN A 45 -3.07 20.82 16.10
CA GLN A 45 -1.63 20.88 16.25
C GLN A 45 -1.16 19.85 17.28
N PHE A 46 -0.22 19.00 16.89
CA PHE A 46 0.32 17.97 17.75
C PHE A 46 1.76 17.62 17.36
N SER A 47 2.51 17.04 18.30
CA SER A 47 3.92 16.70 18.08
C SER A 47 4.12 15.75 16.89
N SER A 48 5.14 15.99 16.07
CA SER A 48 5.54 15.07 14.98
C SER A 48 5.92 13.68 15.47
N ARG A 49 6.25 13.52 16.77
CA ARG A 49 6.48 12.22 17.40
C ARG A 49 5.31 11.25 17.22
N HIS A 50 4.08 11.75 17.14
CA HIS A 50 2.93 10.90 16.84
C HIS A 50 3.00 10.28 15.45
N LEU A 51 3.42 11.04 14.43
CA LEU A 51 3.60 10.53 13.07
C LEU A 51 4.75 9.55 12.97
N VAL A 52 5.85 9.81 13.69
CA VAL A 52 6.98 8.88 13.78
C VAL A 52 6.53 7.56 14.41
N ALA A 53 5.83 7.62 15.55
CA ALA A 53 5.30 6.44 16.22
C ALA A 53 4.32 5.66 15.31
N ASP A 54 3.37 6.36 14.68
CA ASP A 54 2.42 5.74 13.75
C ASP A 54 3.12 5.11 12.54
N PHE A 55 4.18 5.74 12.02
CA PHE A 55 4.97 5.19 10.91
C PHE A 55 5.58 3.85 11.28
N HIS A 56 6.18 3.73 12.45
CA HIS A 56 6.75 2.46 12.91
C HIS A 56 5.68 1.42 13.27
N ALA A 57 4.51 1.86 13.77
CA ALA A 57 3.43 0.97 14.17
C ALA A 57 2.63 0.39 12.99
N VAL A 58 2.53 1.10 11.85
CA VAL A 58 1.87 0.55 10.66
C VAL A 58 2.81 -0.33 9.86
N GLU A 59 2.29 -1.37 9.21
CA GLU A 59 3.05 -2.12 8.20
C GLU A 59 2.96 -1.45 6.83
N MET A 60 1.77 -0.93 6.48
CA MET A 60 1.46 -0.43 5.15
C MET A 60 1.36 1.11 5.13
N LEU A 61 2.14 1.76 4.26
CA LEU A 61 2.11 3.23 4.13
C LEU A 61 0.76 3.78 3.66
N LYS A 62 -0.05 2.96 2.96
CA LYS A 62 -1.41 3.35 2.58
C LYS A 62 -2.31 3.57 3.81
N ASP A 63 -2.06 2.84 4.90
CA ASP A 63 -2.85 2.93 6.12
C ASP A 63 -2.43 4.17 6.92
N LEU A 64 -1.12 4.46 6.97
CA LEU A 64 -0.64 5.72 7.51
C LEU A 64 -1.24 6.93 6.78
N ARG A 65 -1.27 6.86 5.44
CA ARG A 65 -1.91 7.89 4.62
C ARG A 65 -3.38 8.07 4.97
N ALA A 66 -4.10 6.97 5.18
CA ALA A 66 -5.51 7.00 5.59
C ALA A 66 -5.68 7.61 6.99
N ARG A 67 -4.83 7.24 7.96
CA ARG A 67 -4.84 7.78 9.34
C ARG A 67 -4.69 9.30 9.40
N TYR A 68 -3.94 9.87 8.46
CA TYR A 68 -3.67 11.30 8.39
C TYR A 68 -4.51 12.05 7.35
N TYR A 69 -5.46 11.37 6.69
CA TYR A 69 -6.36 11.90 5.66
C TYR A 69 -5.66 12.65 4.52
N CYS A 70 -4.38 12.40 4.29
CA CYS A 70 -3.53 13.22 3.44
C CYS A 70 -3.25 12.57 2.08
N SER A 71 -2.76 13.37 1.14
CA SER A 71 -2.30 12.83 -0.14
C SER A 71 -1.02 12.02 0.04
N ARG A 72 -0.76 11.06 -0.85
CA ARG A 72 0.51 10.32 -0.88
C ARG A 72 1.71 11.28 -0.95
N LYS A 73 1.63 12.30 -1.81
CA LYS A 73 2.71 13.28 -1.99
C LYS A 73 2.99 14.05 -0.69
N SER A 74 1.93 14.43 0.03
CA SER A 74 2.04 15.13 1.32
C SER A 74 2.68 14.26 2.39
N LEU A 75 2.22 13.01 2.53
CA LEU A 75 2.79 12.07 3.50
C LEU A 75 4.28 11.84 3.23
N TRP A 76 4.62 11.55 1.98
CA TRP A 76 6.01 11.23 1.60
C TRP A 76 6.95 12.40 1.85
N ARG A 77 6.52 13.63 1.54
CA ARG A 77 7.29 14.83 1.87
C ARG A 77 7.49 14.99 3.38
N LEU A 78 6.46 14.70 4.19
CA LEU A 78 6.58 14.80 5.65
C LEU A 78 7.53 13.76 6.23
N LEU A 79 7.47 12.52 5.74
CA LEU A 79 8.39 11.46 6.16
C LEU A 79 9.83 11.84 5.83
N ASP A 80 10.09 12.34 4.62
CA ASP A 80 11.41 12.84 4.20
C ASP A 80 11.92 13.97 5.10
N GLN A 81 11.06 14.96 5.42
CA GLN A 81 11.39 16.04 6.37
C GLN A 81 11.69 15.55 7.79
N LEU A 82 11.18 14.39 8.17
CA LEU A 82 11.42 13.75 9.47
C LEU A 82 12.56 12.72 9.42
N GLY A 83 13.25 12.58 8.28
CA GLY A 83 14.32 11.61 8.10
C GLY A 83 13.84 10.15 8.04
N LEU A 84 12.56 9.92 7.79
CA LEU A 84 11.98 8.60 7.62
C LEU A 84 11.94 8.25 6.12
N ASP A 85 12.58 7.15 5.71
CA ASP A 85 12.57 6.72 4.31
C ASP A 85 11.42 5.73 4.02
N PRO A 86 10.31 6.17 3.40
CA PRO A 86 9.25 5.26 2.98
C PRO A 86 9.70 4.26 1.89
N TRP A 87 10.76 4.57 1.13
CA TRP A 87 11.25 3.66 0.10
C TRP A 87 11.97 2.46 0.66
N GLU A 88 12.72 2.61 1.75
CA GLU A 88 13.39 1.50 2.40
C GLU A 88 12.40 0.37 2.71
N ARG A 89 11.22 0.73 3.24
CA ARG A 89 10.15 -0.23 3.53
C ARG A 89 9.55 -0.85 2.27
N ALA A 90 9.32 -0.06 1.22
CA ALA A 90 8.82 -0.58 -0.06
C ALA A 90 9.83 -1.51 -0.75
N ILE A 91 11.13 -1.23 -0.62
CA ILE A 91 12.23 -2.05 -1.13
C ILE A 91 12.32 -3.34 -0.35
N LYS A 92 12.22 -3.29 0.98
CA LYS A 92 12.21 -4.48 1.84
C LYS A 92 11.10 -5.44 1.42
N ASP A 93 9.87 -4.95 1.27
CA ASP A 93 8.75 -5.77 0.79
C ASP A 93 8.97 -6.33 -0.61
N TYR A 94 9.58 -5.55 -1.51
CA TYR A 94 9.90 -6.01 -2.86
C TYR A 94 10.97 -7.10 -2.88
N LYS A 95 11.95 -7.04 -1.99
CA LYS A 95 12.99 -8.05 -1.84
C LYS A 95 12.46 -9.36 -1.26
N SER A 96 11.38 -9.33 -0.49
CA SER A 96 10.70 -10.50 0.10
C SER A 96 9.81 -11.29 -0.87
N ASP A 97 10.16 -11.34 -2.15
CA ASP A 97 9.44 -12.07 -3.22
C ASP A 97 7.97 -11.66 -3.48
N ILE A 98 7.53 -10.53 -2.94
CA ILE A 98 6.18 -10.03 -3.17
C ILE A 98 6.09 -9.44 -4.59
N PRO A 99 5.05 -9.77 -5.38
CA PRO A 99 4.86 -9.20 -6.70
C PRO A 99 4.83 -7.66 -6.69
N LEU A 100 5.48 -7.03 -7.67
CA LEU A 100 5.55 -5.56 -7.79
C LEU A 100 4.18 -4.87 -7.67
N ALA A 101 3.13 -5.47 -8.25
CA ALA A 101 1.77 -4.94 -8.16
C ALA A 101 1.21 -4.97 -6.73
N GLN A 102 1.48 -6.04 -5.98
CA GLN A 102 1.06 -6.16 -4.58
C GLN A 102 1.84 -5.21 -3.68
N VAL A 103 3.16 -5.08 -3.85
CA VAL A 103 3.98 -4.10 -3.13
C VAL A 103 3.48 -2.68 -3.39
N ALA A 104 3.20 -2.35 -4.65
CA ALA A 104 2.66 -1.05 -5.02
C ALA A 104 1.32 -0.79 -4.31
N LYS A 105 0.42 -1.79 -4.25
CA LYS A 105 -0.86 -1.69 -3.54
C LYS A 105 -0.67 -1.51 -2.03
N ARG A 106 0.24 -2.26 -1.38
CA ARG A 106 0.55 -2.14 0.06
C ARG A 106 1.01 -0.73 0.43
N HIS A 107 1.86 -0.14 -0.40
CA HIS A 107 2.44 1.18 -0.15
C HIS A 107 1.64 2.34 -0.77
N GLY A 108 0.45 2.07 -1.33
CA GLY A 108 -0.41 3.10 -1.93
C GLY A 108 0.22 3.78 -3.16
N LEU A 109 1.07 3.06 -3.89
CA LEU A 109 1.78 3.50 -5.08
C LEU A 109 1.12 2.96 -6.35
N LYS A 110 1.29 3.68 -7.46
CA LYS A 110 1.08 3.11 -8.79
C LYS A 110 2.24 2.17 -9.10
N LYS A 111 1.98 1.10 -9.86
CA LYS A 111 3.03 0.15 -10.30
C LYS A 111 4.19 0.86 -11.01
N THR A 112 3.87 1.85 -11.85
CA THR A 112 4.88 2.68 -12.55
C THR A 112 5.69 3.54 -11.59
N THR A 113 5.07 4.12 -10.56
CA THR A 113 5.77 4.90 -9.52
C THR A 113 6.74 4.02 -8.74
N LEU A 114 6.30 2.83 -8.30
CA LEU A 114 7.18 1.89 -7.61
C LEU A 114 8.34 1.46 -8.51
N SER A 115 8.05 1.05 -9.75
CA SER A 115 9.05 0.71 -10.77
C SER A 115 10.12 1.80 -10.94
N ASN A 116 9.71 3.04 -11.15
CA ASN A 116 10.65 4.14 -11.35
C ASN A 116 11.47 4.44 -10.10
N GLY A 117 10.87 4.37 -8.92
CA GLY A 117 11.59 4.63 -7.67
C GLY A 117 12.56 3.52 -7.28
N LEU A 118 12.26 2.26 -7.62
CA LEU A 118 13.20 1.14 -7.49
C LEU A 118 14.40 1.35 -8.42
N LYS A 119 14.17 1.70 -9.69
CA LYS A 119 15.25 2.00 -10.65
C LYS A 119 16.15 3.14 -10.20
N HIS A 120 15.56 4.24 -9.72
CA HIS A 120 16.32 5.39 -9.21
C HIS A 120 17.19 5.03 -7.99
N ARG A 121 16.83 3.97 -7.27
CA ARG A 121 17.59 3.46 -6.11
C ARG A 121 18.41 2.22 -6.47
N GLU A 122 18.64 2.00 -7.77
CA GLU A 122 19.46 0.91 -8.30
C GLU A 122 18.99 -0.49 -7.86
N VAL A 123 17.70 -0.62 -7.52
CA VAL A 123 17.09 -1.92 -7.22
C VAL A 123 16.64 -2.56 -8.53
N PRO A 124 17.19 -3.71 -8.93
CA PRO A 124 16.85 -4.34 -10.19
C PRO A 124 15.38 -4.77 -10.19
N ILE A 125 14.66 -4.37 -11.23
CA ILE A 125 13.29 -4.85 -11.43
C ILE A 125 13.40 -6.26 -12.01
N ARG A 126 12.79 -7.22 -11.31
CA ARG A 126 12.50 -8.57 -11.81
C ARG A 126 11.71 -8.45 -13.11
N ILE A 127 12.40 -8.62 -14.24
CA ILE A 127 11.81 -8.60 -15.56
C ILE A 127 11.24 -9.98 -15.82
N GLY A 128 9.92 -10.06 -15.97
CA GLY A 128 9.18 -11.31 -16.15
C GLY A 128 7.80 -11.21 -15.50
N ARG A 129 6.80 -11.87 -16.09
CA ARG A 129 5.57 -12.14 -15.31
C ARG A 129 5.99 -13.05 -14.15
N PRO A 130 5.64 -12.74 -12.90
CA PRO A 130 5.83 -13.72 -11.83
C PRO A 130 5.21 -15.05 -12.30
N PRO A 131 5.86 -16.19 -12.05
CA PRO A 131 5.27 -17.48 -12.34
C PRO A 131 3.86 -17.48 -11.74
N ILE A 132 2.85 -17.77 -12.56
CA ILE A 132 1.51 -18.00 -12.01
C ILE A 132 1.67 -19.28 -11.20
N GLN A 133 1.57 -19.19 -9.88
CA GLN A 133 1.49 -20.37 -9.02
C GLN A 133 0.02 -20.75 -8.92
N PHE A 134 -0.31 -21.97 -9.33
CA PHE A 134 -1.66 -22.49 -9.16
C PHE A 134 -1.80 -23.17 -7.80
N ASP A 135 -2.86 -22.86 -7.07
CA ASP A 135 -3.30 -23.65 -5.93
C ASP A 135 -4.00 -24.93 -6.42
N SER A 136 -3.70 -26.08 -5.82
CA SER A 136 -4.30 -27.36 -6.20
C SER A 136 -5.82 -27.34 -6.11
N ILE A 137 -6.38 -26.59 -5.14
CA ILE A 137 -7.83 -26.41 -4.99
C ILE A 137 -8.41 -25.60 -6.15
N GLU A 138 -7.71 -24.54 -6.59
CA GLU A 138 -8.15 -23.71 -7.71
C GLU A 138 -8.11 -24.49 -9.04
N VAL A 139 -7.08 -25.32 -9.24
CA VAL A 139 -6.96 -26.19 -10.41
C VAL A 139 -8.08 -27.23 -10.44
N GLN A 140 -8.35 -27.91 -9.33
CA GLN A 140 -9.45 -28.87 -9.22
C GLN A 140 -10.81 -28.23 -9.50
N LYS A 141 -11.07 -27.05 -8.94
CA LYS A 141 -12.29 -26.28 -9.24
C LYS A 141 -12.38 -25.91 -10.72
N ALA A 142 -11.27 -25.50 -11.33
CA ALA A 142 -11.25 -25.16 -12.75
C ALA A 142 -11.62 -26.35 -13.64
N LEU A 143 -11.29 -27.58 -13.24
CA LEU A 143 -11.55 -28.82 -13.97
C LEU A 143 -12.96 -29.41 -13.80
N GLN A 144 -13.76 -28.86 -12.89
CA GLN A 144 -15.15 -29.30 -12.71
C GLN A 144 -15.94 -29.15 -14.02
N ASP A 145 -16.77 -30.17 -14.30
CA ASP A 145 -17.69 -30.25 -15.44
C ASP A 145 -17.04 -30.41 -16.82
N CYS A 146 -15.86 -31.04 -16.89
CA CYS A 146 -15.17 -31.37 -18.15
C CYS A 146 -15.07 -30.20 -19.16
N PRO A 147 -14.54 -29.03 -18.75
CA PRO A 147 -14.50 -27.84 -19.60
C PRO A 147 -13.54 -27.99 -20.79
N SER A 148 -13.84 -27.27 -21.88
CA SER A 148 -12.90 -27.15 -23.00
C SER A 148 -11.57 -26.51 -22.57
N VAL A 149 -10.49 -26.75 -23.31
CA VAL A 149 -9.15 -26.14 -23.06
C VAL A 149 -9.22 -24.60 -23.02
N LYS A 150 -10.08 -24.00 -23.85
CA LYS A 150 -10.33 -22.56 -23.85
C LYS A 150 -11.00 -22.09 -22.56
N GLU A 151 -11.97 -22.85 -22.07
CA GLU A 151 -12.66 -22.57 -20.82
C GLU A 151 -11.77 -22.78 -19.60
N LEU A 152 -10.92 -23.82 -19.60
CA LEU A 152 -9.85 -23.99 -18.60
C LEU A 152 -8.92 -22.79 -18.56
N SER A 153 -8.46 -22.35 -19.73
CA SER A 153 -7.55 -21.21 -19.83
C SER A 153 -8.21 -19.91 -19.33
N ARG A 154 -9.52 -19.77 -19.57
CA ARG A 154 -10.33 -18.65 -19.05
C ARG A 154 -10.45 -18.70 -17.53
N ARG A 155 -10.76 -19.87 -16.95
CA ARG A 155 -10.93 -20.08 -15.51
C ARG A 155 -9.62 -19.88 -14.73
N LEU A 156 -8.50 -20.33 -15.30
CA LEU A 156 -7.16 -20.26 -14.68
C LEU A 156 -6.44 -18.92 -14.92
N GLY A 157 -6.91 -18.10 -15.85
CA GLY A 157 -6.23 -16.87 -16.25
C GLY A 157 -4.86 -17.09 -16.90
N SER A 158 -4.59 -18.30 -17.40
CA SER A 158 -3.34 -18.75 -18.02
C SER A 158 -3.59 -19.79 -19.11
N SER A 159 -2.55 -20.22 -19.84
CA SER A 159 -2.66 -21.42 -20.66
C SER A 159 -2.78 -22.68 -19.78
N TRP A 160 -3.56 -23.66 -20.25
CA TRP A 160 -3.68 -24.97 -19.60
C TRP A 160 -2.34 -25.72 -19.51
N ASP A 161 -1.48 -25.62 -20.52
CA ASP A 161 -0.18 -26.30 -20.53
C ASP A 161 0.71 -25.88 -19.35
N LYS A 162 0.71 -24.59 -19.02
CA LYS A 162 1.46 -24.06 -17.86
C LYS A 162 0.87 -24.55 -16.53
N ALA A 163 -0.46 -24.64 -16.44
CA ALA A 163 -1.12 -25.15 -15.25
C ALA A 163 -0.89 -26.66 -15.06
N LYS A 164 -0.90 -27.41 -16.17
CA LYS A 164 -0.64 -28.85 -16.18
C LYS A 164 0.80 -29.20 -15.77
N GLU A 165 1.79 -28.43 -16.23
CA GLU A 165 3.18 -28.61 -15.81
C GLU A 165 3.36 -28.43 -14.30
N GLN A 166 2.71 -27.42 -13.71
CA GLN A 166 2.75 -27.20 -12.27
C GLN A 166 1.92 -28.23 -11.50
N TRP A 167 0.78 -28.68 -12.04
CA TRP A 167 -0.02 -29.69 -11.37
C TRP A 167 0.72 -31.02 -11.26
N LYS A 168 1.43 -31.46 -12.30
CA LYS A 168 2.27 -32.66 -12.23
C LYS A 168 3.31 -32.63 -11.11
N SER A 169 3.73 -31.44 -10.65
CA SER A 169 4.65 -31.31 -9.52
C SER A 169 4.01 -31.51 -8.14
N PHE A 170 2.68 -31.49 -8.05
CA PHE A 170 1.91 -31.84 -6.84
C PHE A 170 1.55 -33.34 -6.76
N GLU A 171 1.70 -34.09 -7.85
CA GLU A 171 1.41 -35.53 -7.93
C GLU A 171 2.64 -36.42 -7.67
N GLY A 172 3.81 -35.80 -7.46
CA GLY A 172 5.04 -36.47 -6.99
C GLY A 172 5.20 -36.36 -5.48
#